data_AF-A0A536WKL9-F1
#
_entry.id   AF-A0A536WKL9-F1
#
_cell.length_a   1.000
_cell.length_b   1.000
_cell.length_c   1.000
_cell.angle_alpha   90.00
_cell.angle_beta   90.00
_cell.angle_gamma   90.00
#
_symmetry.space_group_name_H-M   'P 1'
#
loop_
_entity.id
_entity.type
_entity.pdbx_description
1 polymer ?
#
loop_
_entity_poly.entity_id
_entity_poly.type
_entity_poly.pdbx_seq_one_letter_code
_entity_poly.pdbx_strand_id
1 'polypeptide(L)' 'MAWDESKAWRKGTQNKKLYQALLDDAATAPARNAKRKKIVHPEDMPWEMSRQGLLKHLINEGMNTRMETVDAYMEIIP' A
#
# COMPACT_ATOMS: atom_id res chain seq x y z
N MET A 1 32.32 14.76 13.04
CA MET A 1 33.23 13.88 12.28
C MET A 1 32.39 12.98 11.38
N ALA A 2 32.95 12.47 10.27
CA ALA A 2 32.22 11.72 9.21
C ALA A 2 31.53 10.40 9.65
N TRP A 3 31.52 10.08 10.95
CA TRP A 3 31.04 8.81 11.50
C TRP A 3 30.25 8.95 12.81
N ASP A 4 29.93 10.18 13.24
CA ASP A 4 29.19 10.38 14.51
C ASP A 4 27.71 9.98 14.38
N GLU A 5 27.10 10.17 13.20
CA GLU A 5 25.74 9.69 12.91
C GLU A 5 25.63 8.16 12.96
N SER A 6 26.64 7.43 12.46
CA SER A 6 26.60 5.95 12.46
C SER A 6 26.70 5.38 13.88
N LYS A 7 27.42 6.06 14.78
CA LYS A 7 27.48 5.73 16.21
C LYS A 7 26.14 6.01 16.90
N ALA A 8 25.46 7.09 16.55
CA ALA A 8 24.14 7.41 17.08
C ALA A 8 23.08 6.39 16.64
N TRP A 9 23.10 5.99 15.36
CA TRP A 9 22.21 4.95 14.82
C TRP A 9 22.41 3.58 15.47
N ARG A 10 23.67 3.14 15.65
CA ARG A 10 23.99 1.87 16.33
C ARG A 10 23.61 1.84 17.81
N LYS A 11 23.43 3.00 18.44
CA LYS A 11 23.01 3.11 19.85
C LYS A 11 21.50 2.91 20.04
N GLY A 12 20.73 2.87 18.95
CA GLY A 12 19.27 2.82 18.95
C GLY A 12 18.71 1.79 19.94
N THR A 13 18.10 2.28 21.02
CA THR A 13 17.46 1.48 22.07
C THR A 13 16.04 1.06 21.72
N GLN A 14 15.49 1.59 20.62
CA GLN A 14 14.14 1.29 20.17
C GLN A 14 14.12 -0.01 19.37
N ASN A 15 13.64 -1.08 20.02
CA ASN A 15 13.23 -2.29 19.32
C ASN A 15 11.74 -2.18 18.98
N LYS A 16 11.43 -1.94 17.71
CA LYS A 16 10.06 -1.92 17.21
C LYS A 16 9.72 -3.28 16.60
N LYS A 17 8.50 -3.73 16.83
CA LYS A 17 7.96 -4.98 16.27
C LYS A 17 7.58 -4.86 14.79
N LEU A 18 8.43 -4.23 13.97
CA LEU A 18 8.11 -3.92 12.57
C LEU A 18 7.85 -5.19 11.76
N TYR A 19 8.72 -6.20 11.89
CA TYR A 19 8.53 -7.48 11.20
C TYR A 19 7.31 -8.24 11.70
N GLN A 20 7.06 -8.24 13.02
CA GLN A 20 5.87 -8.89 13.56
C GLN A 20 4.58 -8.20 13.10
N ALA A 21 4.57 -6.87 13.04
CA ALA A 21 3.43 -6.11 12.52
C ALA A 21 3.14 -6.44 11.05
N LEU A 22 4.18 -6.59 10.22
CA LEU A 22 4.02 -7.03 8.82
C LEU A 22 3.47 -8.46 8.73
N LEU A 23 3.93 -9.37 9.60
CA LEU A 23 3.43 -10.75 9.66
C LEU A 23 1.96 -10.80 10.09
N ASP A 24 1.58 -10.01 11.09
CA ASP A 24 0.22 -9.94 11.61
C ASP A 24 -0.73 -9.32 10.57
N ASP A 25 -0.30 -8.27 9.86
CA ASP A 25 -1.08 -7.69 8.75
C ASP A 25 -1.27 -8.69 7.62
N ALA A 26 -0.19 -9.38 7.20
CA ALA A 26 -0.26 -10.40 6.15
C ALA A 26 -1.18 -11.57 6.55
N ALA A 27 -1.16 -11.99 7.82
CA ALA A 27 -2.02 -13.06 8.31
C ALA A 27 -3.52 -12.68 8.29
N THR A 28 -3.83 -11.41 8.56
CA THR A 28 -5.23 -10.91 8.58
C THR A 28 -5.73 -10.40 7.22
N ALA A 29 -4.82 -10.12 6.28
CA ALA A 29 -5.14 -9.61 4.95
C ALA A 29 -6.16 -10.45 4.17
N PRO A 30 -6.13 -11.80 4.14
CA PRO A 30 -7.12 -12.60 3.40
C PRO A 30 -8.56 -12.37 3.91
N ALA A 31 -8.75 -12.38 5.23
CA ALA A 31 -10.06 -12.17 5.84
C ALA A 31 -10.55 -10.72 5.66
N ARG A 32 -9.65 -9.74 5.71
CA ARG A 32 -9.95 -8.33 5.41
C ARG A 32 -10.37 -8.15 3.95
N ASN A 33 -9.58 -8.70 3.03
CA ASN A 33 -9.77 -8.54 1.59
C ASN A 33 -11.03 -9.27 1.10
N ALA A 34 -11.41 -10.37 1.74
CA ALA A 34 -12.66 -11.08 1.46
C ALA A 34 -13.91 -10.21 1.69
N LYS A 35 -13.84 -9.20 2.56
CA LYS A 35 -14.95 -8.26 2.83
C LYS A 35 -15.03 -7.10 1.84
N ARG A 36 -14.02 -6.93 0.98
CA ARG A 36 -13.93 -5.82 0.02
C ARG A 36 -14.47 -6.26 -1.35
N LYS A 37 -15.11 -5.34 -2.08
CA LYS A 37 -15.50 -5.58 -3.48
C LYS A 37 -14.23 -5.84 -4.30
N LYS A 38 -14.17 -6.97 -5.00
CA LYS A 38 -13.04 -7.35 -5.86
C LYS A 38 -13.07 -6.66 -7.22
N ILE A 39 -14.27 -6.33 -7.68
CA ILE A 39 -14.54 -5.63 -8.93
C ILE A 39 -15.38 -4.42 -8.56
N VAL A 40 -14.99 -3.26 -9.07
CA VAL A 40 -15.75 -2.02 -8.93
C VAL A 40 -16.11 -1.55 -10.33
N HIS A 41 -17.40 -1.33 -10.57
CA HIS A 41 -17.88 -0.85 -11.86
C HIS A 41 -17.79 0.68 -11.94
N PRO A 42 -17.67 1.26 -13.15
CA PRO A 42 -17.63 2.71 -13.33
C PRO A 42 -18.78 3.46 -12.64
N GLU A 43 -19.98 2.87 -12.64
CA GLU A 43 -21.17 3.41 -11.98
C GLU A 43 -21.09 3.41 -10.44
N ASP A 44 -20.29 2.52 -9.85
CA ASP A 44 -20.01 2.50 -8.40
C ASP A 44 -18.99 3.58 -8.00
N MET A 45 -18.39 4.29 -8.98
CA MET A 45 -17.27 5.21 -8.79
C MET A 45 -17.59 6.63 -9.29
N PRO A 46 -17.99 7.57 -8.39
CA PRO A 46 -18.38 8.94 -8.78
C PRO A 46 -17.24 9.79 -9.38
N TRP A 47 -16.00 9.28 -9.38
CA TRP A 47 -14.82 10.01 -9.82
C TRP A 47 -14.00 9.28 -10.89
N GLU A 48 -14.61 8.31 -11.58
CA GLU A 48 -13.96 7.45 -12.59
C GLU A 48 -13.19 8.26 -13.65
N MET A 49 -13.76 9.40 -14.07
CA MET A 49 -13.17 10.29 -15.09
C MET A 49 -12.32 11.44 -14.51
N SER A 50 -12.01 11.41 -13.22
CA SER A 50 -11.09 12.39 -12.64
C SER A 50 -9.63 12.03 -12.93
N ARG A 51 -8.72 13.00 -12.76
CA ARG A 51 -7.27 12.79 -12.97
C ARG A 51 -6.71 11.63 -12.14
N GLN A 52 -7.24 11.40 -10.94
CA GLN A 52 -6.82 10.30 -10.05
C GLN A 52 -7.43 8.96 -10.46
N GLY A 53 -8.64 8.95 -11.02
CA GLY A 53 -9.29 7.74 -11.54
C GLY A 53 -8.59 7.17 -12.76
N LEU A 54 -8.02 8.04 -13.59
CA LEU A 54 -7.25 7.63 -14.76
C LEU A 54 -5.96 6.89 -14.40
N LEU A 55 -5.41 7.06 -13.19
CA LEU A 55 -4.18 6.37 -12.77
C LEU A 55 -4.34 4.85 -12.74
N LYS A 56 -5.53 4.32 -12.45
CA LYS A 56 -5.77 2.86 -12.43
C LYS A 56 -5.74 2.23 -13.83
N HIS A 57 -5.95 3.03 -14.88
CA HIS A 57 -5.90 2.60 -16.27
C HIS A 57 -4.48 2.61 -16.86
N LEU A 58 -3.50 3.18 -16.14
CA LEU A 58 -2.09 3.09 -16.55
C LEU A 58 -1.54 1.66 -16.46
N ILE A 59 -2.16 0.82 -15.63
CA ILE A 59 -1.82 -0.60 -15.52
C ILE A 59 -2.87 -1.41 -16.27
N ASN A 60 -2.41 -2.23 -17.22
CA ASN A 60 -3.27 -3.14 -18.00
C ASN A 60 -3.07 -4.60 -17.59
N GLU A 61 -3.99 -5.46 -18.01
CA GLU A 61 -4.00 -6.90 -17.70
C GLU A 61 -2.69 -7.61 -18.13
N GLY A 62 -2.02 -7.13 -19.18
CA GLY A 62 -0.75 -7.67 -19.67
C GLY A 62 0.48 -7.28 -18.85
N MET A 63 0.37 -6.34 -17.90
CA MET A 63 1.50 -5.86 -17.10
C MET A 63 1.83 -6.74 -15.88
N ASN A 64 1.08 -7.83 -15.65
CA ASN A 64 1.26 -8.78 -14.55
C ASN A 64 1.57 -8.12 -13.19
N THR A 65 0.96 -6.96 -12.95
CA THR A 65 1.22 -6.13 -11.76
C THR A 65 -0.08 -6.00 -10.99
N ARG A 66 -0.06 -6.44 -9.72
CA ARG A 66 -1.21 -6.30 -8.81
C ARG A 66 -1.27 -4.86 -8.30
N MET A 67 -2.39 -4.18 -8.52
CA MET A 67 -2.63 -2.83 -8.01
C MET A 67 -3.87 -2.81 -7.14
N GLU A 68 -3.71 -2.36 -5.89
CA GLU A 68 -4.85 -2.08 -5.01
C GLU A 68 -5.41 -0.71 -5.42
N THR A 69 -6.35 -0.70 -6.37
CA THR A 69 -6.87 0.50 -7.05
C THR A 69 -7.50 1.52 -6.09
N VAL A 70 -7.94 1.08 -4.91
CA VAL A 70 -8.44 1.95 -3.83
C VAL A 70 -7.29 2.71 -3.16
N ASP A 71 -6.17 2.04 -2.86
CA ASP A 71 -5.03 2.66 -2.18
C ASP A 71 -4.30 3.65 -3.10
N ALA A 72 -4.21 3.32 -4.39
CA ALA A 72 -3.68 4.21 -5.42
C ALA A 72 -4.49 5.51 -5.54
N TYR A 73 -5.81 5.44 -5.33
CA TYR A 73 -6.70 6.59 -5.39
C TYR A 73 -6.61 7.46 -4.13
N MET A 74 -6.39 6.83 -2.98
CA MET A 74 -6.24 7.51 -1.69
C MET A 74 -4.83 8.13 -1.50
N GLU A 75 -3.92 7.96 -2.47
CA GLU A 75 -2.52 8.38 -2.38
C GLU A 75 -1.86 7.94 -1.06
N ILE A 76 -2.21 6.74 -0.57
CA ILE A 76 -1.59 6.19 0.63
C ILE A 76 -0.18 5.75 0.24
N ILE A 77 0.79 6.65 0.38
CA ILE A 77 2.21 6.35 0.22
C ILE A 77 2.67 5.67 1.54
N PRO A 78 3.20 4.43 1.49
CA PRO A 78 3.73 3.75 2.66
C PRO A 78 4.97 4.45 3.26
#